data_AF-A0A352UL59-F1
#
_entry.id   AF-A0A352UL59-F1
#
_cell.length_a   1.000
_cell.length_b   1.000
_cell.length_c   1.000
_cell.angle_alpha   90.00
_cell.angle_beta   90.00
_cell.angle_gamma   90.00
#
_symmetry.space_group_name_H-M   'P 1'
#
loop_
_entity.id
_entity.type
_entity.pdbx_description
1 polymer ?
#
loop_
_entity_poly.entity_id
_entity_poly.type
_entity_poly.pdbx_seq_one_letter_code
_entity_poly.pdbx_strand_id
1 'polypeptide(L)' 'VIDLASKPGGVDFEAAKELGLKTMHALSLPGIWAPETAAAAIKEAVYNILEEDTGKG' A
#
# COMPACT_ATOMS: atom_id res chain seq x y z
N VAL A 1 -12.56 -7.41 10.17
CA VAL A 1 -12.23 -7.19 8.75
C VAL A 1 -10.96 -6.36 8.65
N ILE A 2 -10.01 -6.74 7.79
CA ILE A 2 -8.84 -5.93 7.47
C ILE A 2 -9.06 -5.40 6.06
N ASP A 3 -9.20 -4.09 5.91
CA ASP A 3 -9.37 -3.43 4.63
C ASP A 3 -8.01 -2.96 4.11
N LEU A 4 -7.65 -3.36 2.89
CA LEU A 4 -6.39 -2.99 2.23
C LEU A 4 -6.59 -1.96 1.13
N ALA A 5 -7.84 -1.65 0.76
CA ALA A 5 -8.13 -0.73 -0.32
C ALA A 5 -7.66 0.68 0.04
N SER A 6 -7.30 1.48 -0.97
CA SER A 6 -6.99 2.90 -0.75
C SER A 6 -8.19 3.64 -0.17
N LYS A 7 -7.95 4.78 0.50
CA LYS A 7 -9.03 5.63 1.02
C LYS A 7 -10.06 5.94 -0.07
N PRO A 8 -11.38 5.89 0.24
CA PRO A 8 -11.97 5.74 1.59
C PRO A 8 -12.00 4.29 2.15
N GLY A 9 -11.55 3.29 1.41
CA GLY A 9 -11.71 1.87 1.74
C GLY A 9 -12.94 1.26 1.06
N GLY A 10 -13.20 -0.01 1.34
CA GLY A 10 -14.40 -0.74 0.90
C GLY A 10 -15.33 -1.15 2.04
N VAL A 11 -14.95 -0.89 3.30
CA VAL A 11 -15.75 -1.21 4.48
C VAL A 11 -16.45 0.05 5.01
N ASP A 12 -17.74 -0.07 5.32
CA ASP A 12 -18.41 0.90 6.19
C ASP A 12 -17.97 0.67 7.64
N PHE A 13 -16.96 1.43 8.07
CA PHE A 13 -16.36 1.29 9.39
C PHE A 13 -17.29 1.72 10.52
N GLU A 14 -18.19 2.67 10.28
CA GLU A 14 -19.15 3.12 11.30
C GLU A 14 -20.21 2.04 11.52
N ALA A 15 -20.83 1.54 10.45
CA ALA A 15 -21.79 0.43 10.57
C ALA A 15 -21.15 -0.83 11.20
N ALA A 16 -19.90 -1.15 10.84
CA ALA A 16 -19.19 -2.29 11.43
C ALA A 16 -18.94 -2.10 12.95
N LYS A 17 -18.63 -0.88 13.37
CA LYS A 17 -18.44 -0.53 14.79
C LYS A 17 -19.74 -0.61 15.58
N GLU A 18 -20.86 -0.15 15.02
CA GLU A 18 -22.20 -0.26 15.62
C GLU A 18 -22.59 -1.73 15.85
N LEU A 19 -22.19 -2.63 14.95
CA LEU A 19 -22.38 -4.08 15.09
C LEU A 19 -21.37 -4.78 16.02
N GLY A 20 -20.46 -4.02 16.66
CA GLY A 20 -19.43 -4.57 17.55
C GLY A 20 -18.33 -5.36 16.83
N LEU A 21 -18.20 -5.19 15.51
CA LEU A 21 -17.20 -5.90 14.71
C LEU A 21 -15.84 -5.21 14.81
N LYS A 22 -14.79 -6.01 14.98
CA LYS A 22 -13.41 -5.50 14.90
C LYS A 22 -13.01 -5.30 13.45
N THR A 23 -12.71 -4.06 13.08
CA THR A 23 -12.23 -3.69 11.74
C THR A 23 -10.98 -2.81 11.82
N MET A 24 -10.12 -2.90 10.81
CA MET A 24 -8.96 -2.02 10.66
C MET A 24 -8.73 -1.68 9.19
N HIS A 25 -8.31 -0.45 8.92
CA HIS A 25 -7.86 0.00 7.60
C HIS A 25 -6.33 -0.09 7.56
N ALA A 26 -5.79 -1.11 6.90
CA ALA A 26 -4.37 -1.39 6.89
C ALA A 26 -3.69 -0.77 5.66
N LEU A 27 -3.57 0.57 5.68
CA LEU A 27 -2.87 1.32 4.64
C LEU A 27 -1.35 1.17 4.77
N SER A 28 -0.66 1.18 3.62
CA SER A 28 0.81 1.21 3.55
C SER A 28 1.51 0.02 4.24
N LEU A 29 0.91 -1.18 4.18
CA LEU A 29 1.49 -2.38 4.76
C LEU A 29 2.95 -2.64 4.33
N PRO A 30 3.34 -2.52 3.05
CA PRO A 30 4.74 -2.71 2.66
C PRO A 30 5.69 -1.71 3.34
N GLY A 31 5.30 -0.42 3.42
CA GLY A 31 6.14 0.62 4.03
C GLY A 31 6.23 0.52 5.55
N ILE A 32 5.18 0.02 6.22
CA ILE A 32 5.16 -0.14 7.68
C ILE A 32 5.90 -1.41 8.10
N TRP A 33 5.66 -2.53 7.41
CA TRP A 33 6.13 -3.84 7.85
C TRP A 33 7.43 -4.31 7.17
N ALA A 34 7.72 -3.84 5.96
CA ALA A 34 8.92 -4.21 5.21
C ALA A 34 9.56 -2.99 4.54
N PRO A 35 9.95 -1.95 5.32
CA PRO A 35 10.38 -0.67 4.77
C PRO A 35 11.57 -0.78 3.83
N GLU A 36 12.56 -1.60 4.17
CA GLU A 36 13.75 -1.80 3.32
C GLU A 36 13.39 -2.49 2.00
N THR A 37 12.55 -3.53 2.03
CA THR A 37 12.07 -4.21 0.83
C THR A 37 11.21 -3.29 -0.04
N ALA A 38 10.31 -2.51 0.57
CA ALA A 38 9.50 -1.53 -0.14
C ALA A 38 10.37 -0.44 -0.80
N ALA A 39 11.40 0.04 -0.10
CA ALA A 39 12.34 1.01 -0.64
C ALA A 39 13.16 0.43 -1.80
N ALA A 40 13.60 -0.83 -1.70
CA ALA A 40 14.31 -1.51 -2.78
C ALA A 40 13.45 -1.63 -4.05
N ALA A 41 12.17 -2.03 -3.92
CA ALA A 41 11.24 -2.10 -5.05
C ALA A 41 10.99 -0.73 -5.70
N ILE A 42 10.85 0.33 -4.89
CA ILE A 42 10.71 1.70 -5.40
C ILE A 42 11.98 2.12 -6.15
N LYS A 43 13.16 1.86 -5.59
CA LYS A 43 14.45 2.16 -6.23
C LYS A 43 14.55 1.46 -7.58
N GLU A 44 14.28 0.16 -7.63
CA GLU A 44 14.34 -0.62 -8.87
C GLU A 44 13.42 -0.03 -9.95
N ALA A 45 12.15 0.23 -9.61
CA ALA A 45 11.20 0.84 -10.54
C ALA A 45 11.68 2.20 -11.07
N VAL A 46 12.21 3.06 -10.20
CA VAL A 46 12.74 4.37 -10.60
C VAL A 46 13.93 4.23 -11.54
N TYR A 47 14.86 3.32 -11.27
CA TYR A 47 16.04 3.14 -12.11
C TYR A 47 15.67 2.57 -13.47
N ASN A 48 14.72 1.63 -13.53
CA ASN A 48 14.22 1.08 -14.79
C ASN A 48 13.62 2.19 -15.67
N ILE A 49 12.79 3.08 -15.09
CA ILE A 49 12.22 4.23 -15.82
C ILE A 49 13.34 5.14 -16.36
N LEU A 50 14.37 5.43 -15.57
CA LEU A 50 15.49 6.27 -16.00
C LEU A 50 16.36 5.62 -17.09
N GLU A 51 16.55 4.30 -17.02
CA GLU A 51 17.30 3.54 -18.05
C GLU A 51 16.55 3.54 -19.39
N GLU A 52 15.23 3.34 -19.36
CA GLU A 52 14.34 3.47 -20.52
C GLU A 52 14.41 4.88 -21.12
N ASP A 53 14.28 5.93 -20.29
CA ASP A 53 14.32 7.33 -20.73
C ASP A 53 15.68 7.73 -21.33
N THR A 54 16.79 7.17 -20.84
CA THR A 54 18.14 7.46 -21.34
C THR A 54 18.56 6.62 -22.55
N GLY A 55 17.67 5.76 -23.06
CA GLY A 55 17.93 4.90 -24.22
C GLY A 55 19.02 3.85 -23.97
N LYS A 56 19.28 3.52 -22.70
CA LYS A 56 20.20 2.45 -22.31
C LYS A 56 19.39 1.17 -22.13
N GLY A 57 19.04 0.54 -23.26
CA GLY A 57 18.42 -0.78 -23.33
C GLY A 57 19.10 -1.64 -24.39
#